data_AF-A0A834X138-F1
#
_entry.id   AF-A0A834X138-F1
#
_cell.length_a   1.000
_cell.length_b   1.000
_cell.length_c   1.000
_cell.angle_alpha   90.00
_cell.angle_beta   90.00
_cell.angle_gamma   90.00
#
_symmetry.space_group_name_H-M   'P 1'
#
loop_
_entity.id
_entity.type
_entity.pdbx_description
1 polymer ?
#
loop_
_entity_poly.entity_id
_entity_poly.type
_entity_poly.pdbx_seq_one_letter_code
_entity_poly.pdbx_strand_id
1 'polypeptide(L)'
;MPPSVGHCDDEEEKLGLEDDFHHEELLQSLPKCKGWVKPHFYFFQNFWSSQNIVKATISFQKNFQAKDTDIFLTSLPKTGTTWLKALIFAIAKRNRFNPSQNDHPLLNYNSHTLVPFFEFDIYGDNPNDFDFSTLLEPRIFGTHIPFPSLSHSIHNSNCKIIYISRNPFDAFISLWHFSNNILSSRSLPTLTLEEAFERYCEGMHPYGPFWSHQLGYWKASKDTPNKALFLKYEELKANTKFELKKMAQFLDCPFSEEEESGGVIDSIIELCSFKKMKELEINKNGKALENVENKHYFRKGETGDWVNYFSPDHCEEEEEKLRLEDLLQSLPKEKGWLGQYMYLYQQFWCRSPLIQPTINFQKHFQAKHSDIVIATLSKSGTTWLKALAFATVKRGRFILTSQQSDSHPLLSSNPHTLVPFFELHSNAMSDLSTLPEPRMFSTHIPFPSLSHSVHNSNCKIVYMCRNPFDTFISYWHFSNNVMSSQSLPTITLEEAFAGYCEGIHSYGPFWSQILGY
;
A
#
# COMPACT_ATOMS: atom_id res chain seq x y z
N MET A 1 65.22 33.85 12.53
CA MET A 1 63.83 34.20 12.20
C MET A 1 63.25 33.02 11.44
N PRO A 2 62.24 32.32 11.97
CA PRO A 2 61.50 31.33 11.18
C PRO A 2 60.43 32.04 10.32
N PRO A 3 59.96 31.42 9.22
CA PRO A 3 59.00 32.03 8.32
C PRO A 3 57.56 31.86 8.81
N SER A 4 56.71 32.75 8.31
CA SER A 4 55.29 32.95 8.57
C SER A 4 54.43 31.72 8.33
N VAL A 5 53.57 31.40 9.31
CA VAL A 5 52.33 30.64 9.12
C VAL A 5 51.27 31.66 8.71
N GLY A 6 50.71 31.51 7.50
CA GLY A 6 49.69 32.41 6.95
C GLY A 6 48.51 31.63 6.42
N HIS A 7 47.33 31.96 6.96
CA HIS A 7 45.98 31.89 6.38
C HIS A 7 45.57 30.64 5.57
N CYS A 8 45.04 29.62 6.26
CA CYS A 8 44.06 28.69 5.67
C CYS A 8 42.75 28.59 6.49
N ASP A 9 42.74 28.97 7.76
CA ASP A 9 41.59 28.71 8.65
C ASP A 9 40.39 29.66 8.43
N ASP A 10 40.62 30.89 7.93
CA ASP A 10 39.58 31.91 7.79
C ASP A 10 38.61 31.70 6.59
N GLU A 11 38.98 30.88 5.60
CA GLU A 11 38.12 30.60 4.43
C GLU A 11 37.21 29.38 4.65
N GLU A 12 37.70 28.31 5.28
CA GLU A 12 36.87 27.15 5.65
C GLU A 12 35.82 27.51 6.71
N GLU A 13 36.16 28.36 7.68
CA GLU A 13 35.21 28.83 8.69
C GLU A 13 34.11 29.71 8.05
N LYS A 14 34.45 30.54 7.06
CA LYS A 14 33.46 31.33 6.28
C LYS A 14 32.57 30.48 5.39
N LEU A 15 33.13 29.48 4.70
CA LEU A 15 32.37 28.53 3.87
C LEU A 15 31.40 27.69 4.73
N GLY A 16 31.83 27.27 5.92
CA GLY A 16 30.97 26.56 6.88
C GLY A 16 29.82 27.42 7.40
N LEU A 17 30.08 28.70 7.71
CA LEU A 17 29.07 29.65 8.17
C LEU A 17 28.05 30.02 7.07
N GLU A 18 28.47 30.14 5.81
CA GLU A 18 27.58 30.39 4.67
C GLU A 18 26.68 29.17 4.37
N ASP A 19 27.23 27.95 4.37
CA ASP A 19 26.43 26.74 4.10
C ASP A 19 25.42 26.48 5.24
N ASP A 20 25.79 26.73 6.52
CA ASP A 20 24.84 26.63 7.64
C ASP A 20 23.73 27.69 7.59
N PHE A 21 24.04 28.93 7.19
CA PHE A 21 23.03 29.98 7.00
C PHE A 21 22.03 29.59 5.90
N HIS A 22 22.52 29.08 4.76
CA HIS A 22 21.65 28.60 3.66
C HIS A 22 20.79 27.40 4.07
N HIS A 23 21.32 26.49 4.91
CA HIS A 23 20.53 25.38 5.44
C HIS A 23 19.40 25.85 6.36
N GLU A 24 19.63 26.85 7.21
CA GLU A 24 18.59 27.40 8.09
C GLU A 24 17.48 28.09 7.31
N GLU A 25 17.81 28.89 6.30
CA GLU A 25 16.84 29.54 5.43
C GLU A 25 15.98 28.51 4.68
N LEU A 26 16.61 27.47 4.13
CA LEU A 26 15.91 26.36 3.49
C LEU A 26 14.94 25.69 4.47
N LEU A 27 15.40 25.31 5.66
CA LEU A 27 14.59 24.61 6.66
C LEU A 27 13.37 25.43 7.11
N GLN A 28 13.50 26.76 7.18
CA GLN A 28 12.37 27.65 7.49
C GLN A 28 11.32 27.70 6.37
N SER A 29 11.72 27.45 5.12
CA SER A 29 10.81 27.43 3.97
C SER A 29 10.06 26.11 3.78
N LEU A 30 10.54 25.01 4.37
CA LEU A 30 9.96 23.68 4.17
C LEU A 30 8.66 23.49 4.97
N PRO A 31 7.63 22.82 4.41
CA PRO A 31 6.48 22.39 5.17
C PRO A 31 6.92 21.55 6.37
N LYS A 32 6.25 21.77 7.51
CA LYS A 32 6.65 21.20 8.80
C LYS A 32 5.45 20.60 9.51
N CYS A 33 5.63 19.42 10.11
CA CYS A 33 4.63 18.80 10.97
C CYS A 33 5.25 18.32 12.28
N LYS A 34 4.40 17.91 13.24
CA LYS A 34 4.86 17.25 14.47
C LYS A 34 5.63 15.99 14.06
N GLY A 35 6.76 15.71 14.72
CA GLY A 35 7.52 14.48 14.51
C GLY A 35 7.13 13.36 15.48
N TRP A 36 7.69 12.16 15.31
CA TRP A 36 7.39 11.00 16.18
C TRP A 36 8.32 10.97 17.39
N VAL A 37 9.62 10.74 17.14
CA VAL A 37 10.68 10.75 18.17
C VAL A 37 11.34 12.13 18.28
N LYS A 38 11.54 12.79 17.15
CA LYS A 38 12.03 14.17 17.09
C LYS A 38 10.84 15.12 17.11
N PRO A 39 10.98 16.36 17.61
CA PRO A 39 9.84 17.28 17.76
C PRO A 39 9.13 17.58 16.44
N HIS A 40 9.87 17.64 15.34
CA HIS A 40 9.36 18.06 14.05
C HIS A 40 9.91 17.21 12.91
N PHE A 41 9.08 17.04 11.87
CA PHE A 41 9.53 16.62 10.55
C PHE A 41 9.39 17.78 9.57
N TYR A 42 10.28 17.80 8.59
CA TYR A 42 10.32 18.73 7.47
C TYR A 42 10.09 17.93 6.19
N PHE A 43 9.26 18.46 5.30
CA PHE A 43 8.97 17.84 4.01
C PHE A 43 10.00 18.30 2.97
N PHE A 44 10.99 17.46 2.71
CA PHE A 44 12.11 17.74 1.81
C PHE A 44 12.09 16.74 0.66
N GLN A 45 12.17 17.21 -0.59
CA GLN A 45 12.22 16.34 -1.79
C GLN A 45 11.18 15.19 -1.79
N ASN A 46 9.94 15.51 -1.40
CA ASN A 46 8.81 14.57 -1.31
C ASN A 46 8.90 13.51 -0.21
N PHE A 47 9.70 13.71 0.83
CA PHE A 47 9.68 12.87 2.02
C PHE A 47 9.79 13.64 3.34
N TRP A 48 9.27 13.06 4.42
CA TRP A 48 9.33 13.62 5.76
C TRP A 48 10.57 13.14 6.53
N SER A 49 11.38 14.06 7.06
CA SER A 49 12.51 13.69 7.93
C SER A 49 12.83 14.76 8.96
N SER A 50 13.73 14.47 9.91
CA SER A 50 14.18 15.48 10.88
C SER A 50 15.19 16.44 10.25
N GLN A 51 15.39 17.59 10.87
CA GLN A 51 16.34 18.62 10.44
C GLN A 51 17.76 18.05 10.15
N ASN A 52 18.31 17.26 11.06
CA ASN A 52 19.65 16.67 10.86
C ASN A 52 19.70 15.78 9.62
N ILE A 53 18.62 15.04 9.33
CA ILE A 53 18.55 14.16 8.15
C ILE A 53 18.41 14.97 6.87
N VAL A 54 17.70 16.11 6.88
CA VAL A 54 17.67 17.03 5.74
C VAL A 54 19.08 17.55 5.44
N LYS A 55 19.80 18.06 6.46
CA LYS A 55 21.19 18.52 6.32
C LYS A 55 22.09 17.40 5.79
N ALA A 56 22.04 16.22 6.42
CA ALA A 56 22.82 15.06 6.01
C ALA A 56 22.52 14.59 4.58
N THR A 57 21.25 14.65 4.16
CA THR A 57 20.83 14.32 2.78
C THR A 57 21.45 15.30 1.78
N ILE A 58 21.47 16.59 2.09
CA ILE A 58 22.09 17.59 1.20
C ILE A 58 23.60 17.35 1.09
N SER A 59 24.29 17.15 2.21
CA SER A 59 25.73 16.85 2.21
C SER A 59 26.04 15.56 1.47
N PHE A 60 25.24 14.50 1.67
CA PHE A 60 25.33 13.25 0.93
C PHE A 60 25.17 13.46 -0.59
N GLN A 61 24.15 14.22 -1.01
CA GLN A 61 23.90 14.51 -2.43
C GLN A 61 25.04 15.29 -3.07
N LYS A 62 25.60 16.28 -2.36
CA LYS A 62 26.71 17.12 -2.84
C LYS A 62 28.04 16.37 -2.90
N ASN A 63 28.37 15.60 -1.86
CA ASN A 63 29.76 15.18 -1.60
C ASN A 63 30.04 13.71 -1.90
N PHE A 64 29.03 12.84 -1.95
CA PHE A 64 29.27 11.40 -2.11
C PHE A 64 29.60 11.01 -3.56
N GLN A 65 30.67 10.21 -3.72
CA GLN A 65 31.10 9.66 -5.00
C GLN A 65 31.01 8.13 -5.00
N ALA A 66 30.02 7.61 -5.73
CA ALA A 66 29.81 6.18 -5.93
C ALA A 66 30.91 5.56 -6.81
N LYS A 67 31.30 4.33 -6.49
CA LYS A 67 32.06 3.43 -7.36
C LYS A 67 31.13 2.40 -7.97
N ASP A 68 31.48 1.91 -9.16
CA ASP A 68 30.74 0.83 -9.82
C ASP A 68 30.69 -0.47 -8.99
N THR A 69 31.63 -0.67 -8.07
CA THR A 69 31.68 -1.83 -7.16
C THR A 69 30.89 -1.63 -5.86
N ASP A 70 30.31 -0.45 -5.61
CA ASP A 70 29.58 -0.19 -4.37
C ASP A 70 28.25 -0.95 -4.31
N ILE A 71 27.85 -1.31 -3.09
CA ILE A 71 26.58 -1.96 -2.79
C ILE A 71 25.76 -1.06 -1.84
N PHE A 72 24.56 -0.69 -2.25
CA PHE A 72 23.64 0.18 -1.52
C PHE A 72 22.45 -0.62 -0.99
N LEU A 73 22.29 -0.66 0.33
CA LEU A 73 21.19 -1.33 1.01
C LEU A 73 20.16 -0.29 1.44
N THR A 74 19.01 -0.33 0.77
CA THR A 74 17.98 0.70 0.85
C THR A 74 16.71 0.11 1.45
N SER A 75 16.00 0.90 2.26
CA SER A 75 14.76 0.45 2.91
C SER A 75 14.05 1.62 3.54
N LEU A 76 12.72 1.58 3.62
CA LEU A 76 12.04 2.40 4.62
C LEU A 76 12.40 1.87 6.02
N PRO A 77 12.47 2.69 7.08
CA PRO A 77 12.74 2.17 8.41
C PRO A 77 11.80 1.01 8.79
N LYS A 78 12.39 -0.01 9.43
CA LYS A 78 11.69 -1.18 10.00
C LYS A 78 11.09 -2.17 9.00
N THR A 79 11.51 -2.13 7.74
CA THR A 79 11.15 -3.14 6.73
C THR A 79 12.14 -4.31 6.62
N GLY A 80 13.21 -4.35 7.43
CA GLY A 80 14.16 -5.48 7.47
C GLY A 80 15.64 -5.10 7.34
N THR A 81 15.98 -3.82 7.44
CA THR A 81 17.34 -3.27 7.19
C THR A 81 18.45 -3.98 7.97
N THR A 82 18.28 -4.23 9.27
CA THR A 82 19.28 -4.90 10.11
C THR A 82 19.59 -6.30 9.58
N TRP A 83 18.55 -7.04 9.17
CA TRP A 83 18.71 -8.38 8.63
C TRP A 83 19.35 -8.37 7.24
N LEU A 84 18.91 -7.45 6.38
CA LEU A 84 19.51 -7.26 5.05
C LEU A 84 21.00 -6.90 5.15
N LYS A 85 21.37 -5.97 6.05
CA LYS A 85 22.76 -5.59 6.30
C LYS A 85 23.61 -6.79 6.70
N ALA A 86 23.13 -7.62 7.64
CA ALA A 86 23.83 -8.82 8.06
C ALA A 86 24.01 -9.83 6.92
N LEU A 87 22.94 -10.14 6.18
CA LEU A 87 22.97 -11.10 5.07
C LEU A 87 23.91 -10.66 3.95
N ILE A 88 23.81 -9.40 3.51
CA ILE A 88 24.65 -8.90 2.41
C ILE A 88 26.11 -8.76 2.85
N PHE A 89 26.38 -8.34 4.08
CA PHE A 89 27.74 -8.34 4.60
C PHE A 89 28.34 -9.76 4.60
N ALA A 90 27.59 -10.75 5.09
CA ALA A 90 28.02 -12.14 5.08
C ALA A 90 28.25 -12.67 3.65
N ILE A 91 27.35 -12.38 2.70
CA ILE A 91 27.52 -12.77 1.28
C ILE A 91 28.77 -12.13 0.68
N ALA A 92 28.88 -10.81 0.74
CA ALA A 92 29.92 -10.05 0.03
C ALA A 92 31.32 -10.26 0.65
N LYS A 93 31.39 -10.62 1.94
CA LYS A 93 32.67 -10.79 2.66
C LYS A 93 33.01 -12.25 3.00
N ARG A 94 32.24 -13.24 2.55
CA ARG A 94 32.43 -14.67 2.91
C ARG A 94 33.81 -15.25 2.59
N ASN A 95 34.46 -14.77 1.52
CA ASN A 95 35.82 -15.20 1.15
C ASN A 95 36.89 -14.67 2.12
N ARG A 96 36.57 -13.63 2.88
CA ARG A 96 37.46 -13.04 3.88
C ARG A 96 37.10 -13.48 5.30
N PHE A 97 35.81 -13.63 5.58
CA PHE A 97 35.29 -14.07 6.88
C PHE A 97 34.41 -15.28 6.66
N ASN A 98 34.90 -16.46 7.04
CA ASN A 98 34.14 -17.69 6.87
C ASN A 98 32.91 -17.66 7.81
N PRO A 99 31.68 -17.85 7.29
CA PRO A 99 30.44 -17.77 8.09
C PRO A 99 30.36 -18.78 9.25
N SER A 100 31.14 -19.87 9.19
CA SER A 100 31.21 -20.91 10.22
C SER A 100 32.25 -20.63 11.31
N GLN A 101 33.08 -19.58 11.18
CA GLN A 101 34.11 -19.25 12.16
C GLN A 101 33.57 -18.40 13.32
N ASN A 102 34.12 -18.61 14.52
CA ASN A 102 33.68 -17.96 15.77
C ASN A 102 34.18 -16.51 15.92
N ASP A 103 35.08 -16.05 15.05
CA ASP A 103 35.61 -14.67 15.02
C ASP A 103 34.94 -13.82 13.94
N HIS A 104 33.88 -14.33 13.28
CA HIS A 104 33.16 -13.60 12.26
C HIS A 104 32.68 -12.23 12.78
N PRO A 105 32.88 -11.10 12.07
CA PRO A 105 32.57 -9.76 12.57
C PRO A 105 31.14 -9.57 13.09
N LEU A 106 30.15 -10.18 12.44
CA LEU A 106 28.73 -10.15 12.88
C LEU A 106 28.46 -10.76 14.27
N LEU A 107 29.41 -11.49 14.86
CA LEU A 107 29.30 -12.01 16.24
C LEU A 107 29.69 -10.96 17.29
N ASN A 108 30.54 -9.99 16.92
CA ASN A 108 31.10 -9.00 17.83
C ASN A 108 30.62 -7.57 17.55
N TYR A 109 30.13 -7.30 16.34
CA TYR A 109 29.64 -6.00 15.91
C TYR A 109 28.20 -6.09 15.42
N ASN A 110 27.42 -5.04 15.68
CA ASN A 110 26.10 -4.91 15.08
C ASN A 110 26.24 -4.65 13.57
N SER A 111 25.32 -5.20 12.78
CA SER A 111 25.28 -4.99 11.31
C SER A 111 25.24 -3.52 10.89
N HIS A 112 24.68 -2.63 11.70
CA HIS A 112 24.65 -1.18 11.45
C HIS A 112 26.04 -0.54 11.55
N THR A 113 26.96 -1.10 12.37
CA THR A 113 28.36 -0.66 12.45
C THR A 113 29.18 -1.15 11.26
N LEU A 114 28.91 -2.37 10.78
CA LEU A 114 29.63 -2.97 9.66
C LEU A 114 29.22 -2.43 8.28
N VAL A 115 28.01 -1.88 8.20
CA VAL A 115 27.45 -1.28 6.99
C VAL A 115 26.95 0.12 7.38
N PRO A 116 27.77 1.18 7.25
CA PRO A 116 27.43 2.52 7.71
C PRO A 116 26.29 3.12 6.89
N PHE A 117 25.48 3.98 7.51
CA PHE A 117 24.45 4.79 6.88
C PHE A 117 24.98 6.15 6.43
N PHE A 118 24.47 6.65 5.30
CA PHE A 118 24.80 8.00 4.85
C PHE A 118 24.29 9.06 5.81
N GLU A 119 23.00 9.01 6.13
CA GLU A 119 22.32 10.04 6.91
C GLU A 119 22.64 10.06 8.42
N PHE A 120 23.38 9.06 8.92
CA PHE A 120 23.73 8.95 10.35
C PHE A 120 25.23 8.89 10.57
N ASP A 121 25.92 7.94 9.91
CA ASP A 121 27.32 7.62 10.22
C ASP A 121 28.31 8.44 9.40
N ILE A 122 27.96 8.80 8.17
CA ILE A 122 28.87 9.47 7.22
C ILE A 122 28.60 10.97 7.14
N TYR A 123 27.35 11.37 6.96
CA TYR A 123 26.92 12.76 6.74
C TYR A 123 26.05 13.33 7.87
N GLY A 124 25.88 12.59 8.97
CA GLY A 124 25.02 12.96 10.09
C GLY A 124 25.54 14.17 10.87
N ASP A 125 26.43 13.92 11.83
CA ASP A 125 26.91 14.97 12.74
C ASP A 125 28.21 15.65 12.25
N ASN A 126 29.13 14.92 11.59
CA ASN A 126 30.38 15.46 11.03
C ASN A 126 30.58 15.04 9.56
N PRO A 127 29.97 15.75 8.59
CA PRO A 127 29.83 15.28 7.20
C PRO A 127 31.11 15.14 6.37
N ASN A 128 32.28 15.54 6.90
CA ASN A 128 33.56 15.50 6.19
C ASN A 128 34.64 14.62 6.85
N ASP A 129 34.35 13.97 7.98
CA ASP A 129 35.36 13.26 8.78
C ASP A 129 35.44 11.75 8.50
N PHE A 130 34.52 11.21 7.70
CA PHE A 130 34.45 9.77 7.47
C PHE A 130 35.56 9.30 6.51
N ASP A 131 36.52 8.56 7.04
CA ASP A 131 37.58 7.94 6.24
C ASP A 131 37.09 6.68 5.50
N PHE A 132 36.71 6.86 4.24
CA PHE A 132 36.30 5.77 3.35
C PHE A 132 37.39 4.71 3.10
N SER A 133 38.67 4.99 3.38
CA SER A 133 39.77 4.04 3.20
C SER A 133 39.73 2.88 4.21
N THR A 134 39.01 3.06 5.32
CA THR A 134 38.79 2.03 6.35
C THR A 134 37.81 0.94 5.90
N LEU A 135 37.03 1.17 4.84
CA LEU A 135 36.03 0.23 4.36
C LEU A 135 36.64 -0.86 3.48
N LEU A 136 36.21 -2.10 3.70
CA LEU A 136 36.61 -3.23 2.88
C LEU A 136 35.86 -3.23 1.54
N GLU A 137 36.57 -3.46 0.44
CA GLU A 137 35.95 -3.63 -0.88
C GLU A 137 35.25 -4.99 -1.03
N PRO A 138 34.12 -5.09 -1.78
CA PRO A 138 33.30 -3.97 -2.25
C PRO A 138 32.69 -3.19 -1.08
N ARG A 139 32.67 -1.85 -1.15
CA ARG A 139 32.06 -1.03 -0.07
C ARG A 139 30.56 -1.28 0.01
N ILE A 140 30.03 -1.36 1.22
CA ILE A 140 28.60 -1.60 1.47
C ILE A 140 28.07 -0.45 2.32
N PHE A 141 26.99 0.19 1.87
CA PHE A 141 26.37 1.32 2.55
C PHE A 141 24.88 1.04 2.80
N GLY A 142 24.33 1.63 3.85
CA GLY A 142 22.89 1.66 4.09
C GLY A 142 22.30 3.04 3.85
N THR A 143 21.03 3.12 3.48
CA THR A 143 20.26 4.37 3.57
C THR A 143 18.76 4.15 3.63
N HIS A 144 18.07 5.09 4.26
CA HIS A 144 16.62 5.25 4.25
C HIS A 144 16.15 6.38 3.32
N ILE A 145 17.06 7.02 2.58
CA ILE A 145 16.73 8.09 1.64
C ILE A 145 15.94 7.51 0.45
N PRO A 146 14.84 8.17 0.00
CA PRO A 146 14.08 7.71 -1.17
C PRO A 146 14.92 7.69 -2.45
N PHE A 147 14.58 6.81 -3.39
CA PHE A 147 15.32 6.65 -4.65
C PHE A 147 15.57 7.97 -5.41
N PRO A 148 14.59 8.87 -5.60
CA PRO A 148 14.82 10.14 -6.31
C PRO A 148 15.76 11.12 -5.61
N SER A 149 16.04 10.89 -4.33
CA SER A 149 16.88 11.74 -3.47
C SER A 149 18.27 11.12 -3.24
N LEU A 150 18.63 10.05 -3.95
CA LEU A 150 20.00 9.54 -3.90
C LEU A 150 20.97 10.49 -4.59
N SER A 151 22.27 10.40 -4.27
CA SER A 151 23.30 11.17 -4.96
C SER A 151 23.32 10.88 -6.47
N HIS A 152 23.55 11.90 -7.29
CA HIS A 152 23.68 11.75 -8.75
C HIS A 152 24.77 10.75 -9.15
N SER A 153 25.84 10.61 -8.36
CA SER A 153 26.89 9.62 -8.63
C SER A 153 26.36 8.17 -8.54
N ILE A 154 25.40 7.91 -7.64
CA ILE A 154 24.72 6.61 -7.55
C ILE A 154 23.84 6.39 -8.77
N HIS A 155 23.12 7.40 -9.25
CA HIS A 155 22.30 7.27 -10.46
C HIS A 155 23.11 6.96 -11.71
N ASN A 156 24.33 7.50 -11.82
CA ASN A 156 25.17 7.41 -13.02
C ASN A 156 26.19 6.25 -13.02
N SER A 157 26.44 5.61 -11.88
CA SER A 157 27.38 4.47 -11.77
C SER A 157 26.72 3.11 -12.05
N ASN A 158 27.53 2.06 -12.16
CA ASN A 158 27.07 0.67 -12.29
C ASN A 158 26.94 -0.07 -10.94
N CYS A 159 26.93 0.67 -9.84
CA CYS A 159 26.77 0.13 -8.49
C CYS A 159 25.49 -0.71 -8.33
N LYS A 160 25.43 -1.53 -7.28
CA LYS A 160 24.26 -2.37 -6.98
C LYS A 160 23.40 -1.76 -5.89
N ILE A 161 22.09 -1.71 -6.12
CA ILE A 161 21.08 -1.23 -5.16
C ILE A 161 20.18 -2.39 -4.79
N ILE A 162 20.05 -2.70 -3.49
CA ILE A 162 19.12 -3.69 -2.99
C ILE A 162 18.12 -2.98 -2.08
N TYR A 163 16.85 -3.02 -2.43
CA TYR A 163 15.74 -2.47 -1.64
C TYR A 163 14.95 -3.60 -0.97
N ILE A 164 14.62 -3.46 0.32
CA ILE A 164 13.71 -4.37 1.02
C ILE A 164 12.43 -3.66 1.47
N SER A 165 11.29 -4.14 0.96
CA SER A 165 9.94 -3.74 1.39
C SER A 165 9.38 -4.71 2.42
N ARG A 166 8.29 -4.31 3.07
CA ARG A 166 7.51 -5.13 4.00
C ARG A 166 6.05 -4.71 3.92
N ASN A 167 5.13 -5.59 4.30
CA ASN A 167 3.73 -5.25 4.49
C ASN A 167 3.62 -3.95 5.33
N PRO A 168 2.87 -2.93 4.86
CA PRO A 168 2.85 -1.62 5.49
C PRO A 168 2.32 -1.64 6.93
N PHE A 169 1.39 -2.54 7.26
CA PHE A 169 0.87 -2.68 8.62
C PHE A 169 1.92 -3.27 9.56
N ASP A 170 2.63 -4.34 9.16
CA ASP A 170 3.73 -4.88 9.94
C ASP A 170 4.89 -3.88 10.10
N ALA A 171 5.20 -3.13 9.04
CA ALA A 171 6.20 -2.08 9.06
C ALA A 171 5.80 -0.96 10.04
N PHE A 172 4.54 -0.51 10.00
CA PHE A 172 3.96 0.46 10.91
C PHE A 172 4.06 0.00 12.37
N ILE A 173 3.55 -1.19 12.70
CA ILE A 173 3.61 -1.71 14.07
C ILE A 173 5.06 -1.80 14.55
N SER A 174 5.97 -2.25 13.68
CA SER A 174 7.39 -2.30 14.02
C SER A 174 8.02 -0.92 14.23
N LEU A 175 7.56 0.11 13.51
CA LEU A 175 8.00 1.50 13.64
C LEU A 175 7.45 2.14 14.91
N TRP A 176 6.17 1.95 15.20
CA TRP A 176 5.52 2.44 16.41
C TRP A 176 6.20 1.92 17.68
N HIS A 177 6.40 0.60 17.79
CA HIS A 177 7.14 -0.01 18.91
C HIS A 177 8.56 0.54 19.03
N PHE A 178 9.27 0.68 17.90
CA PHE A 178 10.64 1.19 17.89
C PHE A 178 10.71 2.65 18.37
N SER A 179 9.82 3.51 17.86
CA SER A 179 9.73 4.90 18.28
C SER A 179 9.37 5.03 19.76
N ASN A 180 8.38 4.28 20.24
CA ASN A 180 7.99 4.31 21.65
C ASN A 180 9.08 3.79 22.58
N ASN A 181 9.81 2.75 22.20
CA ASN A 181 10.97 2.29 22.95
C ASN A 181 12.06 3.37 23.12
N ILE A 182 12.32 4.15 22.06
CA ILE A 182 13.27 5.27 22.12
C ILE A 182 12.72 6.42 22.98
N LEU A 183 11.43 6.73 22.88
CA LEU A 183 10.79 7.75 23.71
C LEU A 183 10.86 7.35 25.19
N SER A 184 10.51 6.10 25.52
CA SER A 184 10.57 5.57 26.89
C SER A 184 11.98 5.56 27.46
N SER A 185 13.01 5.20 26.68
CA SER A 185 14.40 5.23 27.16
C SER A 185 14.92 6.65 27.41
N ARG A 186 14.26 7.67 26.85
CA ARG A 186 14.52 9.10 27.07
C ARG A 186 13.55 9.74 28.06
N SER A 187 12.69 8.96 28.72
CA SER A 187 11.65 9.45 29.63
C SER A 187 10.71 10.48 28.97
N LEU A 188 10.45 10.34 27.68
CA LEU A 188 9.54 11.17 26.90
C LEU A 188 8.16 10.51 26.73
N PRO A 189 7.07 11.29 26.54
CA PRO A 189 5.74 10.74 26.27
C PRO A 189 5.73 9.86 25.03
N THR A 190 5.06 8.70 25.10
CA THR A 190 4.89 7.78 23.98
C THR A 190 3.71 8.16 23.10
N LEU A 191 3.73 7.75 21.84
CA LEU A 191 2.60 7.90 20.91
C LEU A 191 1.59 6.79 21.14
N THR A 192 0.30 7.13 21.17
CA THR A 192 -0.76 6.12 21.10
C THR A 192 -0.74 5.43 19.73
N LEU A 193 -1.34 4.25 19.65
CA LEU A 193 -1.39 3.50 18.39
C LEU A 193 -2.19 4.29 17.34
N GLU A 194 -3.31 4.88 17.77
CA GLU A 194 -4.25 5.64 16.94
C GLU A 194 -3.60 6.90 16.37
N GLU A 195 -2.94 7.72 17.21
CA GLU A 195 -2.23 8.94 16.76
C GLU A 195 -1.13 8.57 15.77
N ALA A 196 -0.37 7.51 16.04
CA ALA A 196 0.70 7.09 15.16
C ALA A 196 0.17 6.54 13.83
N PHE A 197 -0.94 5.78 13.86
CA PHE A 197 -1.52 5.17 12.67
C PHE A 197 -2.13 6.21 11.74
N GLU A 198 -2.90 7.16 12.27
CA GLU A 198 -3.44 8.28 11.50
C GLU A 198 -2.33 9.02 10.75
N ARG A 199 -1.26 9.39 11.46
CA ARG A 199 -0.09 10.08 10.87
C ARG A 199 0.67 9.20 9.89
N TYR A 200 0.71 7.89 10.09
CA TYR A 200 1.32 6.95 9.15
C TYR A 200 0.53 6.90 7.83
N CYS A 201 -0.81 6.84 7.92
CA CYS A 201 -1.73 6.88 6.78
C CYS A 201 -1.68 8.21 6.01
N GLU A 202 -1.43 9.32 6.70
CA GLU A 202 -1.17 10.64 6.08
C GLU A 202 0.25 10.75 5.46
N GLY A 203 1.08 9.73 5.66
CA GLY A 203 2.47 9.70 5.20
C GLY A 203 3.44 10.51 6.09
N MET A 204 2.98 11.08 7.20
CA MET A 204 3.75 11.89 8.15
C MET A 204 4.54 11.03 9.16
N HIS A 205 5.44 10.20 8.64
CA HIS A 205 6.34 9.33 9.40
C HIS A 205 7.77 9.44 8.85
N PRO A 206 8.82 8.97 9.57
CA PRO A 206 10.19 9.00 9.07
C PRO A 206 10.32 8.40 7.66
N TYR A 207 10.85 9.19 6.72
CA TYR A 207 11.03 8.90 5.30
C TYR A 207 9.74 8.60 4.53
N GLY A 208 8.58 8.92 5.11
CA GLY A 208 7.28 8.76 4.47
C GLY A 208 7.00 9.84 3.42
N PRO A 209 6.01 9.63 2.54
CA PRO A 209 5.04 8.53 2.60
C PRO A 209 5.56 7.16 2.15
N PHE A 210 5.12 6.07 2.81
CA PHE A 210 5.65 4.73 2.52
C PHE A 210 5.41 4.28 1.07
N TRP A 211 4.27 4.63 0.47
CA TRP A 211 3.89 4.20 -0.88
C TRP A 211 4.79 4.82 -1.95
N SER A 212 5.10 6.13 -1.86
CA SER A 212 6.00 6.79 -2.79
C SER A 212 7.43 6.29 -2.62
N HIS A 213 7.85 6.05 -1.38
CA HIS A 213 9.16 5.47 -1.07
C HIS A 213 9.34 4.09 -1.71
N GLN A 214 8.40 3.16 -1.50
CA GLN A 214 8.45 1.82 -2.09
C GLN A 214 8.34 1.86 -3.61
N LEU A 215 7.43 2.69 -4.15
CA LEU A 215 7.19 2.78 -5.59
C LEU A 215 8.43 3.26 -6.35
N GLY A 216 9.19 4.21 -5.79
CA GLY A 216 10.42 4.70 -6.41
C GLY A 216 11.44 3.58 -6.66
N TYR A 217 11.72 2.79 -5.63
CA TYR A 217 12.64 1.66 -5.73
C TYR A 217 12.08 0.49 -6.55
N TRP A 218 10.77 0.24 -6.47
CA TRP A 218 10.12 -0.76 -7.32
C TRP A 218 10.26 -0.41 -8.80
N LYS A 219 9.99 0.83 -9.20
CA LYS A 219 10.20 1.31 -10.58
C LYS A 219 11.65 1.15 -11.01
N ALA A 220 12.60 1.60 -10.19
CA ALA A 220 14.03 1.45 -10.47
C ALA A 220 14.43 -0.01 -10.73
N SER A 221 13.87 -0.98 -9.98
CA SER A 221 14.12 -2.41 -10.18
C SER A 221 13.54 -2.97 -11.48
N LYS A 222 12.47 -2.35 -12.01
CA LYS A 222 11.88 -2.71 -13.30
C LYS A 222 12.64 -2.09 -14.46
N ASP A 223 13.04 -0.83 -14.31
CA ASP A 223 13.73 -0.07 -15.36
C ASP A 223 15.19 -0.51 -15.50
N THR A 224 15.84 -0.88 -14.39
CA THR A 224 17.27 -1.23 -14.34
C THR A 224 17.54 -2.51 -13.54
N PRO A 225 17.05 -3.68 -13.99
CA PRO A 225 17.09 -4.93 -13.21
C PRO A 225 18.51 -5.44 -12.89
N ASN A 226 19.53 -5.02 -13.64
CA ASN A 226 20.94 -5.36 -13.37
C ASN A 226 21.58 -4.48 -12.28
N LYS A 227 20.93 -3.36 -11.94
CA LYS A 227 21.39 -2.32 -11.01
C LYS A 227 20.55 -2.27 -9.74
N ALA A 228 19.25 -2.51 -9.81
CA ALA A 228 18.34 -2.44 -8.68
C ALA A 228 17.56 -3.74 -8.47
N LEU A 229 17.62 -4.27 -7.25
CA LEU A 229 16.89 -5.46 -6.82
C LEU A 229 15.84 -5.08 -5.76
N PHE A 230 14.59 -5.48 -5.99
CA PHE A 230 13.49 -5.28 -5.04
C PHE A 230 13.16 -6.60 -4.33
N LEU A 231 13.23 -6.59 -3.00
CA LEU A 231 12.95 -7.73 -2.12
C LEU A 231 11.73 -7.43 -1.25
N LYS A 232 10.99 -8.47 -0.88
CA LYS A 232 9.96 -8.40 0.16
C LYS A 232 10.41 -9.18 1.39
N TYR A 233 10.25 -8.59 2.57
CA TYR A 233 10.59 -9.22 3.84
C TYR A 233 9.88 -10.56 4.06
N GLU A 234 8.61 -10.64 3.63
CA GLU A 234 7.78 -11.83 3.72
C GLU A 234 8.35 -12.98 2.88
N GLU A 235 8.79 -12.68 1.65
CA GLU A 235 9.39 -13.66 0.73
C GLU A 235 10.76 -14.12 1.24
N LEU A 236 11.59 -13.17 1.70
CA LEU A 236 12.90 -13.45 2.31
C LEU A 236 12.77 -14.33 3.55
N LYS A 237 11.75 -14.12 4.38
CA LYS A 237 11.49 -14.94 5.57
C LYS A 237 10.91 -16.31 5.22
N ALA A 238 10.03 -16.39 4.22
CA ALA A 238 9.41 -17.64 3.81
C ALA A 238 10.41 -18.60 3.14
N ASN A 239 11.36 -18.09 2.36
CA ASN A 239 12.38 -18.89 1.69
C ASN A 239 13.75 -18.20 1.68
N THR A 240 14.38 -18.10 2.85
CA THR A 240 15.67 -17.43 3.03
C THR A 240 16.74 -17.98 2.10
N LYS A 241 16.81 -19.30 1.90
CA LYS A 241 17.83 -19.95 1.07
C LYS A 241 17.76 -19.50 -0.38
N PHE A 242 16.54 -19.48 -0.94
CA PHE A 242 16.32 -19.04 -2.30
C PHE A 242 16.67 -17.56 -2.51
N GLU A 243 16.15 -16.68 -1.63
CA GLU A 243 16.43 -15.24 -1.75
C GLU A 243 17.90 -14.91 -1.49
N LEU A 244 18.61 -15.66 -0.63
CA LEU A 244 20.05 -15.52 -0.43
C LEU A 244 20.85 -15.82 -1.71
N LYS A 245 20.51 -16.92 -2.41
CA LYS A 245 21.13 -17.25 -3.71
C LYS A 245 20.85 -16.18 -4.76
N LYS A 246 19.62 -15.68 -4.82
CA LYS A 246 19.21 -14.58 -5.71
C LYS A 246 19.99 -13.29 -5.44
N MET A 247 20.18 -12.92 -4.17
CA MET A 247 21.01 -11.75 -3.80
C MET A 247 22.47 -11.96 -4.18
N ALA A 248 23.06 -13.13 -3.92
CA ALA A 248 24.44 -13.43 -4.31
C ALA A 248 24.65 -13.38 -5.84
N GLN A 249 23.70 -13.92 -6.61
CA GLN A 249 23.71 -13.83 -8.07
C GLN A 249 23.63 -12.38 -8.56
N PHE A 250 22.76 -11.56 -7.96
CA PHE A 250 22.59 -10.15 -8.32
C PHE A 250 23.85 -9.30 -8.03
N LEU A 251 24.57 -9.65 -6.97
CA LEU A 251 25.85 -9.04 -6.58
C LEU A 251 27.05 -9.59 -7.37
N ASP A 252 26.80 -10.34 -8.45
CA ASP A 252 27.84 -10.92 -9.32
C ASP A 252 28.85 -11.80 -8.53
N CYS A 253 28.40 -12.42 -7.43
CA CYS A 253 29.17 -13.34 -6.61
C CYS A 253 28.36 -14.57 -6.23
N PRO A 254 27.83 -15.36 -7.21
CA PRO A 254 27.03 -16.53 -6.94
C PRO A 254 27.79 -17.56 -6.08
N PHE A 255 27.04 -18.38 -5.36
CA PHE A 255 27.63 -19.51 -4.62
C PHE A 255 28.06 -20.59 -5.62
N SER A 256 29.25 -21.14 -5.41
CA SER A 256 29.76 -22.31 -6.12
C SER A 256 29.10 -23.61 -5.64
N GLU A 257 29.18 -24.68 -6.43
CA GLU A 257 28.66 -25.99 -6.03
C GLU A 257 29.35 -26.52 -4.76
N GLU A 258 30.64 -26.20 -4.59
CA GLU A 258 31.41 -26.51 -3.39
C GLU A 258 30.91 -25.73 -2.17
N GLU A 259 30.58 -24.45 -2.31
CA GLU A 259 29.99 -23.65 -1.22
C GLU A 259 28.59 -24.16 -0.84
N GLU A 260 27.79 -24.57 -1.84
CA GLU A 260 26.46 -25.11 -1.61
C GLU A 260 26.51 -26.47 -0.90
N SER A 261 27.32 -27.40 -1.39
CA SER A 261 27.50 -28.72 -0.78
C SER A 261 28.26 -28.66 0.56
N GLY A 262 29.16 -27.69 0.71
CA GLY A 262 29.90 -27.42 1.94
C GLY A 262 29.09 -26.69 3.02
N GLY A 263 27.83 -26.37 2.76
CA GLY A 263 26.91 -25.80 3.75
C GLY A 263 27.12 -24.31 4.05
N VAL A 264 27.87 -23.57 3.21
CA VAL A 264 28.16 -22.14 3.43
C VAL A 264 26.88 -21.31 3.50
N ILE A 265 25.90 -21.61 2.64
CA ILE A 265 24.61 -20.94 2.62
C ILE A 265 23.88 -21.13 3.96
N ASP A 266 23.84 -22.36 4.47
CA ASP A 266 23.15 -22.67 5.71
C ASP A 266 23.88 -22.03 6.92
N SER A 267 25.21 -21.95 6.89
CA SER A 267 26.00 -21.21 7.88
C SER A 267 25.70 -19.71 7.88
N ILE A 268 25.53 -19.08 6.71
CA ILE A 268 25.13 -17.66 6.61
C ILE A 268 23.73 -17.46 7.20
N ILE A 269 22.78 -18.34 6.87
CA ILE A 269 21.41 -18.28 7.38
C ILE A 269 21.39 -18.39 8.91
N GLU A 270 22.16 -19.34 9.47
CA GLU A 270 22.25 -19.52 10.92
C GLU A 270 22.93 -18.33 11.61
N LEU A 271 24.06 -17.86 11.06
CA LEU A 271 24.79 -16.69 11.54
C LEU A 271 23.91 -15.44 11.60
N CYS A 272 23.11 -15.21 10.55
CA CYS A 272 22.23 -14.06 10.40
C CYS A 272 20.80 -14.34 10.89
N SER A 273 20.56 -15.43 11.63
CA SER A 273 19.22 -15.76 12.10
C SER A 273 18.77 -14.75 13.16
N PHE A 274 17.46 -14.44 13.18
CA PHE A 274 16.89 -13.49 14.15
C PHE A 274 17.24 -13.89 15.59
N LYS A 275 17.10 -15.18 15.92
CA LYS A 275 17.39 -15.73 17.24
C LYS A 275 18.85 -15.50 17.61
N LYS A 276 19.79 -15.89 16.74
CA LYS A 276 21.22 -15.76 17.02
C LYS A 276 21.62 -14.30 17.18
N MET A 277 21.25 -13.44 16.24
CA MET A 277 21.57 -12.01 16.31
C MET A 277 20.99 -11.36 17.58
N LYS A 278 19.74 -11.62 17.93
CA LYS A 278 19.10 -11.07 19.13
C LYS A 278 19.82 -11.44 20.42
N GLU A 279 20.40 -12.65 20.49
CA GLU A 279 21.03 -13.17 21.70
C GLU A 279 22.49 -12.72 21.90
N LEU A 280 23.14 -12.11 20.90
CA LEU A 280 24.51 -11.60 21.01
C LEU A 280 24.62 -10.45 22.03
N GLU A 281 25.70 -10.45 22.82
CA GLU A 281 25.95 -9.42 23.84
C GLU A 281 25.97 -8.00 23.27
N ILE A 282 26.59 -7.80 22.10
CA ILE A 282 26.61 -6.51 21.41
C ILE A 282 25.20 -6.01 21.04
N ASN A 283 24.24 -6.92 20.84
CA ASN A 283 22.87 -6.60 20.48
C ASN A 283 21.95 -6.44 21.70
N LYS A 284 22.25 -7.11 22.81
CA LYS A 284 21.56 -6.93 24.09
C LYS A 284 21.94 -5.62 24.78
N ASN A 285 23.23 -5.30 24.78
CA ASN A 285 23.79 -4.28 25.67
C ASN A 285 24.54 -3.15 24.93
N GLY A 286 24.77 -3.28 23.62
CA GLY A 286 25.51 -2.28 22.84
C GLY A 286 24.65 -1.15 22.27
N LYS A 287 25.35 -0.17 21.65
CA LYS A 287 24.77 0.94 20.90
C LYS A 287 25.56 1.10 19.59
N ALA A 288 24.90 0.89 18.46
CA ALA A 288 25.51 1.03 17.13
C ALA A 288 25.27 2.40 16.51
N LEU A 289 24.11 3.01 16.79
CA LEU A 289 23.81 4.40 16.45
C LEU A 289 23.72 5.22 17.73
N GLU A 290 24.22 6.45 17.67
CA GLU A 290 24.21 7.33 18.83
C GLU A 290 22.77 7.50 19.34
N ASN A 291 22.58 7.32 20.65
CA ASN A 291 21.27 7.44 21.32
C ASN A 291 20.20 6.39 20.94
N VAL A 292 20.59 5.23 20.39
CA VAL A 292 19.71 4.06 20.20
C VAL A 292 20.37 2.77 20.70
N GLU A 293 19.79 2.14 21.72
CA GLU A 293 20.22 0.83 22.20
C GLU A 293 19.92 -0.28 21.18
N ASN A 294 20.89 -1.17 20.96
CA ASN A 294 20.78 -2.22 19.93
C ASN A 294 19.61 -3.18 20.16
N LYS A 295 19.21 -3.39 21.43
CA LYS A 295 18.09 -4.25 21.80
C LYS A 295 16.77 -3.82 21.13
N HIS A 296 16.61 -2.53 20.85
CA HIS A 296 15.40 -1.99 20.22
C HIS A 296 15.27 -2.36 18.73
N TYR A 297 16.32 -2.85 18.07
CA TYR A 297 16.22 -3.40 16.72
C TYR A 297 15.55 -4.79 16.69
N PHE A 298 15.53 -5.52 17.81
CA PHE A 298 15.08 -6.92 17.89
C PHE A 298 13.79 -7.07 18.71
N ARG A 299 12.64 -7.10 18.02
CA ARG A 299 11.31 -7.29 18.65
C ARG A 299 10.84 -8.75 18.60
N LYS A 300 10.03 -9.09 17.59
CA LYS A 300 9.54 -10.46 17.31
C LYS A 300 10.18 -11.10 16.07
N GLY A 301 10.47 -10.29 15.04
CA GLY A 301 11.02 -10.80 13.79
C GLY A 301 10.04 -11.67 13.00
N GLU A 302 8.73 -11.42 13.12
CA GLU A 302 7.64 -12.20 12.52
C GLU A 302 6.85 -11.41 11.46
N THR A 303 6.06 -12.10 10.66
CA THR A 303 5.13 -11.52 9.66
C THR A 303 3.69 -11.73 10.13
N GLY A 304 2.80 -10.79 9.82
CA GLY A 304 1.39 -10.85 10.20
C GLY A 304 1.13 -10.49 11.66
N ASP A 305 2.07 -9.84 12.36
CA ASP A 305 1.86 -9.48 13.77
C ASP A 305 0.89 -8.32 13.93
N TRP A 306 0.67 -7.54 12.85
CA TRP A 306 -0.26 -6.42 12.82
C TRP A 306 -1.69 -6.80 13.21
N VAL A 307 -2.15 -8.01 12.92
CA VAL A 307 -3.49 -8.50 13.28
C VAL A 307 -3.76 -8.49 14.79
N ASN A 308 -2.69 -8.49 15.61
CA ASN A 308 -2.80 -8.42 17.07
C ASN A 308 -3.01 -6.98 17.60
N TYR A 309 -2.95 -5.97 16.72
CA TYR A 309 -3.00 -4.55 17.09
C TYR A 309 -4.21 -3.81 16.51
N PHE A 310 -4.77 -4.32 15.41
CA PHE A 310 -5.95 -3.74 14.77
C PHE A 310 -7.17 -4.61 15.08
N SER A 311 -8.34 -3.97 15.20
CA SER A 311 -9.59 -4.73 15.37
C SER A 311 -9.86 -5.55 14.10
N PRO A 312 -10.48 -6.74 14.21
CA PRO A 312 -10.79 -7.58 13.04
C PRO A 312 -11.53 -6.82 11.94
N ASP A 313 -12.47 -5.96 12.32
CA ASP A 313 -13.26 -5.15 11.39
C ASP A 313 -12.38 -4.17 10.60
N HIS A 314 -11.41 -3.51 11.24
CA HIS A 314 -10.50 -2.58 10.55
C HIS A 314 -9.49 -3.32 9.65
N CYS A 315 -9.05 -4.51 10.07
CA CYS A 315 -8.18 -5.37 9.27
C CYS A 315 -8.88 -5.82 7.99
N GLU A 316 -10.13 -6.29 8.11
CA GLU A 316 -10.92 -6.75 6.97
C GLU A 316 -11.24 -5.60 6.02
N GLU A 317 -11.64 -4.44 6.52
CA GLU A 317 -11.95 -3.28 5.67
C GLU A 317 -10.75 -2.80 4.84
N GLU A 318 -9.56 -2.70 5.44
CA GLU A 318 -8.36 -2.26 4.71
C GLU A 318 -7.81 -3.34 3.77
N GLU A 319 -7.87 -4.63 4.15
CA GLU A 319 -7.54 -5.72 3.21
C GLU A 319 -8.52 -5.78 2.04
N GLU A 320 -9.82 -5.59 2.28
CA GLU A 320 -10.83 -5.52 1.22
C GLU A 320 -10.60 -4.34 0.28
N LYS A 321 -10.21 -3.18 0.82
CA LYS A 321 -9.88 -2.00 0.04
C LYS A 321 -8.67 -2.24 -0.87
N LEU A 322 -7.59 -2.81 -0.34
CA LEU A 322 -6.41 -3.17 -1.12
C LEU A 322 -6.74 -4.19 -2.22
N ARG A 323 -7.52 -5.24 -1.90
CA ARG A 323 -7.98 -6.23 -2.87
C ARG A 323 -8.86 -5.62 -3.95
N LEU A 324 -9.72 -4.65 -3.59
CA LEU A 324 -10.56 -3.93 -4.54
C LEU A 324 -9.72 -3.06 -5.47
N GLU A 325 -8.70 -2.37 -4.95
CA GLU A 325 -7.78 -1.57 -5.77
C GLU A 325 -7.01 -2.43 -6.77
N ASP A 326 -6.47 -3.57 -6.32
CA ASP A 326 -5.79 -4.54 -7.19
C ASP A 326 -6.74 -5.10 -8.27
N LEU A 327 -7.98 -5.44 -7.88
CA LEU A 327 -9.01 -5.91 -8.80
C LEU A 327 -9.32 -4.83 -9.85
N LEU A 328 -9.61 -3.60 -9.44
CA LEU A 328 -9.93 -2.49 -10.35
C LEU A 328 -8.79 -2.20 -11.33
N GLN A 329 -7.53 -2.34 -10.91
CA GLN A 329 -6.37 -2.20 -11.80
C GLN A 329 -6.28 -3.32 -12.84
N SER A 330 -6.78 -4.53 -12.52
CA SER A 330 -6.76 -5.68 -13.43
C SER A 330 -7.91 -5.71 -14.45
N LEU A 331 -9.03 -5.04 -14.16
CA LEU A 331 -10.23 -5.09 -14.99
C LEU A 331 -10.12 -4.15 -16.21
N PRO A 332 -10.61 -4.56 -17.39
CA PRO A 332 -10.82 -3.63 -18.51
C PRO A 332 -11.74 -2.49 -18.07
N LYS A 333 -11.43 -1.25 -18.48
CA LYS A 333 -12.21 -0.07 -18.15
C LYS A 333 -12.47 0.80 -19.37
N GLU A 334 -13.66 1.37 -19.44
CA GLU A 334 -14.13 2.25 -20.51
C GLU A 334 -14.83 3.49 -19.96
N LYS A 335 -14.92 4.55 -20.77
CA LYS A 335 -15.60 5.78 -20.35
C LYS A 335 -17.12 5.55 -20.31
N GLY A 336 -17.72 5.69 -19.13
CA GLY A 336 -19.17 5.62 -18.96
C GLY A 336 -19.88 6.92 -19.30
N TRP A 337 -21.20 6.85 -19.48
CA TRP A 337 -22.03 7.98 -19.89
C TRP A 337 -22.28 9.00 -18.76
N LEU A 338 -21.98 8.62 -17.52
CA LEU A 338 -22.09 9.46 -16.32
C LEU A 338 -20.76 10.14 -15.94
N GLY A 339 -19.83 10.29 -16.89
CA GLY A 339 -18.54 10.95 -16.67
C GLY A 339 -17.51 10.15 -15.86
N GLN A 340 -17.89 8.99 -15.33
CA GLN A 340 -17.04 8.07 -14.58
C GLN A 340 -16.64 6.86 -15.45
N TYR A 341 -15.49 6.26 -15.16
CA TYR A 341 -15.11 4.98 -15.78
C TYR A 341 -16.05 3.85 -15.32
N MET A 342 -16.38 2.97 -16.25
CA MET A 342 -16.99 1.67 -15.98
C MET A 342 -15.93 0.58 -16.13
N TYR A 343 -16.08 -0.49 -15.37
CA TYR A 343 -15.20 -1.64 -15.36
C TYR A 343 -15.98 -2.86 -15.82
N LEU A 344 -15.37 -3.70 -16.65
CA LEU A 344 -15.97 -4.96 -17.10
C LEU A 344 -15.77 -6.03 -16.03
N TYR A 345 -16.76 -6.20 -15.16
CA TYR A 345 -16.75 -7.16 -14.05
C TYR A 345 -17.68 -8.33 -14.36
N GLN A 346 -17.19 -9.58 -14.34
CA GLN A 346 -17.99 -10.79 -14.62
C GLN A 346 -18.86 -10.67 -15.89
N GLN A 347 -18.29 -10.14 -16.97
CA GLN A 347 -18.97 -9.92 -18.27
C GLN A 347 -20.07 -8.86 -18.28
N PHE A 348 -20.18 -8.01 -17.26
CA PHE A 348 -21.02 -6.81 -17.32
C PHE A 348 -20.30 -5.53 -16.90
N TRP A 349 -20.75 -4.41 -17.43
CA TRP A 349 -20.16 -3.10 -17.12
C TRP A 349 -20.79 -2.48 -15.87
N CYS A 350 -19.97 -2.10 -14.90
CA CYS A 350 -20.44 -1.39 -13.71
C CYS A 350 -19.44 -0.33 -13.24
N ARG A 351 -19.91 0.60 -12.41
CA ARG A 351 -19.07 1.68 -11.87
C ARG A 351 -18.29 1.16 -10.66
N SER A 352 -17.10 1.71 -10.40
CA SER A 352 -16.28 1.28 -9.26
C SER A 352 -17.01 1.30 -7.91
N PRO A 353 -17.90 2.27 -7.58
CA PRO A 353 -18.61 2.26 -6.30
C PRO A 353 -19.60 1.10 -6.15
N LEU A 354 -19.89 0.36 -7.23
CA LEU A 354 -20.86 -0.74 -7.24
C LEU A 354 -20.19 -2.12 -7.24
N ILE A 355 -18.88 -2.22 -7.48
CA ILE A 355 -18.16 -3.50 -7.51
C ILE A 355 -18.10 -4.13 -6.13
N GLN A 356 -17.64 -3.40 -5.11
CA GLN A 356 -17.56 -3.94 -3.75
C GLN A 356 -18.93 -4.33 -3.18
N PRO A 357 -19.99 -3.50 -3.29
CA PRO A 357 -21.34 -3.92 -2.92
C PRO A 357 -21.82 -5.17 -3.65
N THR A 358 -21.46 -5.35 -4.93
CA THR A 358 -21.79 -6.55 -5.70
C THR A 358 -21.08 -7.78 -5.15
N ILE A 359 -19.77 -7.68 -4.86
CA ILE A 359 -18.99 -8.76 -4.25
C ILE A 359 -19.60 -9.17 -2.90
N ASN A 360 -19.93 -8.19 -2.07
CA ASN A 360 -20.50 -8.42 -0.75
C ASN A 360 -21.87 -9.11 -0.85
N PHE A 361 -22.73 -8.65 -1.77
CA PHE A 361 -24.00 -9.32 -2.06
C PHE A 361 -23.79 -10.78 -2.49
N GLN A 362 -22.90 -11.03 -3.45
CA GLN A 362 -22.64 -12.38 -3.98
C GLN A 362 -22.20 -13.35 -2.87
N LYS A 363 -21.32 -12.90 -1.97
CA LYS A 363 -20.77 -13.71 -0.87
C LYS A 363 -21.76 -13.93 0.27
N HIS A 364 -22.47 -12.90 0.70
CA HIS A 364 -23.14 -12.90 1.99
C HIS A 364 -24.66 -13.02 1.92
N PHE A 365 -25.29 -12.69 0.79
CA PHE A 365 -26.74 -12.78 0.68
C PHE A 365 -27.22 -14.24 0.71
N GLN A 366 -28.22 -14.50 1.55
CA GLN A 366 -28.89 -15.80 1.66
C GLN A 366 -30.35 -15.69 1.19
N ALA A 367 -30.59 -16.23 0.00
CA ALA A 367 -31.93 -16.31 -0.57
C ALA A 367 -32.80 -17.31 0.19
N LYS A 368 -34.06 -16.95 0.42
CA LYS A 368 -35.12 -17.82 0.93
C LYS A 368 -36.05 -18.23 -0.20
N HIS A 369 -36.69 -19.39 -0.07
CA HIS A 369 -37.67 -19.87 -1.05
C HIS A 369 -38.87 -18.91 -1.25
N SER A 370 -39.19 -18.09 -0.26
CA SER A 370 -40.26 -17.09 -0.32
C SER A 370 -39.84 -15.77 -0.97
N ASP A 371 -38.54 -15.55 -1.22
CA ASP A 371 -38.05 -14.28 -1.75
C ASP A 371 -38.53 -14.02 -3.19
N ILE A 372 -38.73 -12.75 -3.50
CA ILE A 372 -39.07 -12.26 -4.83
C ILE A 372 -38.01 -11.26 -5.28
N VAL A 373 -37.33 -11.55 -6.38
CA VAL A 373 -36.29 -10.70 -6.97
C VAL A 373 -36.82 -10.06 -8.25
N ILE A 374 -36.80 -8.74 -8.31
CA ILE A 374 -37.17 -7.95 -9.48
C ILE A 374 -35.91 -7.60 -10.26
N ALA A 375 -35.67 -8.33 -11.35
CA ALA A 375 -34.51 -8.14 -12.21
C ALA A 375 -34.88 -7.26 -13.41
N THR A 376 -34.09 -6.22 -13.66
CA THR A 376 -34.35 -5.30 -14.77
C THR A 376 -33.04 -4.72 -15.28
N LEU A 377 -32.95 -4.35 -16.55
CA LEU A 377 -31.91 -3.43 -16.99
C LEU A 377 -32.22 -2.01 -16.50
N SER A 378 -31.19 -1.18 -16.31
CA SER A 378 -31.38 0.22 -15.97
C SER A 378 -32.32 0.90 -16.96
N LYS A 379 -33.30 1.64 -16.45
CA LYS A 379 -34.26 2.43 -17.24
C LYS A 379 -35.20 1.62 -18.17
N SER A 380 -35.35 0.32 -17.91
CA SER A 380 -36.36 -0.54 -18.55
C SER A 380 -37.77 -0.44 -17.93
N GLY A 381 -37.96 0.36 -16.88
CA GLY A 381 -39.23 0.54 -16.16
C GLY A 381 -39.23 0.02 -14.71
N THR A 382 -38.03 -0.16 -14.13
CA THR A 382 -37.80 -0.71 -12.80
C THR A 382 -38.70 -0.12 -11.71
N THR A 383 -38.84 1.21 -11.64
CA THR A 383 -39.67 1.87 -10.61
C THR A 383 -41.13 1.45 -10.68
N TRP A 384 -41.68 1.34 -11.89
CA TRP A 384 -43.07 0.94 -12.11
C TRP A 384 -43.28 -0.54 -11.78
N LEU A 385 -42.37 -1.41 -12.21
CA LEU A 385 -42.42 -2.84 -11.90
C LEU A 385 -42.32 -3.10 -10.39
N LYS A 386 -41.44 -2.37 -9.69
CA LYS A 386 -41.34 -2.42 -8.21
C LYS A 386 -42.66 -2.07 -7.55
N ALA A 387 -43.31 -0.98 -7.98
CA ALA A 387 -44.59 -0.55 -7.42
C ALA A 387 -45.69 -1.60 -7.64
N LEU A 388 -45.83 -2.11 -8.87
CA LEU A 388 -46.82 -3.13 -9.21
C LEU A 388 -46.59 -4.43 -8.44
N ALA A 389 -45.35 -4.91 -8.41
CA ALA A 389 -45.01 -6.12 -7.69
C ALA A 389 -45.29 -5.94 -6.20
N PHE A 390 -44.91 -4.80 -5.61
CA PHE A 390 -45.15 -4.53 -4.19
C PHE A 390 -46.64 -4.51 -3.86
N ALA A 391 -47.43 -3.74 -4.62
CA ALA A 391 -48.88 -3.67 -4.46
C ALA A 391 -49.51 -5.06 -4.60
N THR A 392 -49.07 -5.84 -5.59
CA THR A 392 -49.58 -7.20 -5.83
C THR A 392 -49.25 -8.11 -4.67
N VAL A 393 -47.98 -8.18 -4.25
CA VAL A 393 -47.51 -9.11 -3.21
C VAL A 393 -48.07 -8.74 -1.83
N LYS A 394 -48.20 -7.45 -1.53
CA LYS A 394 -48.64 -6.95 -0.22
C LYS A 394 -50.13 -6.57 -0.18
N ARG A 395 -50.91 -6.91 -1.21
CA ARG A 395 -52.37 -6.62 -1.32
C ARG A 395 -53.21 -7.08 -0.13
N GLY A 396 -52.85 -8.22 0.49
CA GLY A 396 -53.56 -8.73 1.66
C GLY A 396 -53.26 -7.97 2.96
N ARG A 397 -52.16 -7.21 2.98
CA ARG A 397 -51.72 -6.40 4.13
C ARG A 397 -52.14 -4.94 4.00
N PHE A 398 -52.16 -4.41 2.78
CA PHE A 398 -52.56 -3.03 2.50
C PHE A 398 -53.78 -3.04 1.58
N ILE A 399 -54.97 -3.00 2.18
CA ILE A 399 -56.25 -3.10 1.45
C ILE A 399 -56.60 -1.73 0.86
N LEU A 400 -56.77 -1.67 -0.46
CA LEU A 400 -57.27 -0.48 -1.15
C LEU A 400 -58.80 -0.42 -1.04
N THR A 401 -59.32 0.12 0.06
CA THR A 401 -60.74 0.52 0.14
C THR A 401 -60.87 2.03 -0.01
N SER A 402 -62.02 2.51 -0.49
CA SER A 402 -62.33 3.93 -0.67
C SER A 402 -62.28 4.76 0.63
N GLN A 403 -62.14 4.11 1.80
CA GLN A 403 -62.05 4.76 3.12
C GLN A 403 -60.68 4.56 3.83
N GLN A 404 -59.76 3.74 3.31
CA GLN A 404 -58.43 3.47 3.93
C GLN A 404 -57.22 3.66 2.98
N SER A 405 -57.46 4.22 1.80
CA SER A 405 -56.47 4.51 0.74
C SER A 405 -55.19 5.17 1.27
N ASP A 406 -55.30 6.14 2.19
CA ASP A 406 -54.21 7.03 2.60
C ASP A 406 -53.09 6.35 3.41
N SER A 407 -53.24 5.06 3.74
CA SER A 407 -52.25 4.28 4.51
C SER A 407 -51.31 3.41 3.66
N HIS A 408 -51.48 3.39 2.34
CA HIS A 408 -50.69 2.50 1.49
C HIS A 408 -49.24 3.02 1.33
N PRO A 409 -48.18 2.21 1.58
CA PRO A 409 -46.79 2.68 1.56
C PRO A 409 -46.34 3.32 0.24
N LEU A 410 -46.90 2.89 -0.90
CA LEU A 410 -46.63 3.51 -2.21
C LEU A 410 -47.12 4.96 -2.35
N LEU A 411 -47.99 5.44 -1.46
CA LEU A 411 -48.42 6.85 -1.44
C LEU A 411 -47.44 7.74 -0.67
N SER A 412 -46.70 7.17 0.29
CA SER A 412 -45.79 7.92 1.17
C SER A 412 -44.31 7.64 0.90
N SER A 413 -43.98 6.58 0.18
CA SER A 413 -42.60 6.09 0.02
C SER A 413 -42.28 5.74 -1.43
N ASN A 414 -41.04 6.01 -1.83
CA ASN A 414 -40.56 5.67 -3.16
C ASN A 414 -40.48 4.13 -3.33
N PRO A 415 -40.89 3.55 -4.47
CA PRO A 415 -40.76 2.10 -4.73
C PRO A 415 -39.34 1.56 -4.58
N HIS A 416 -38.30 2.37 -4.80
CA HIS A 416 -36.91 1.99 -4.57
C HIS A 416 -36.58 1.73 -3.09
N THR A 417 -37.30 2.36 -2.17
CA THR A 417 -37.19 2.12 -0.72
C THR A 417 -37.96 0.87 -0.29
N LEU A 418 -39.12 0.63 -0.89
CA LEU A 418 -39.98 -0.51 -0.56
C LEU A 418 -39.48 -1.84 -1.14
N VAL A 419 -38.77 -1.78 -2.27
CA VAL A 419 -38.11 -2.91 -2.92
C VAL A 419 -36.66 -2.52 -3.21
N PRO A 420 -35.75 -2.72 -2.23
CA PRO A 420 -34.37 -2.24 -2.31
C PRO A 420 -33.53 -2.96 -3.37
N PHE A 421 -32.44 -2.34 -3.81
CA PHE A 421 -31.46 -2.96 -4.70
C PHE A 421 -30.42 -3.74 -3.90
N PHE A 422 -30.03 -4.93 -4.35
CA PHE A 422 -28.98 -5.71 -3.69
C PHE A 422 -27.64 -4.97 -3.66
N GLU A 423 -27.22 -4.45 -4.80
CA GLU A 423 -25.94 -3.79 -5.02
C GLU A 423 -25.83 -2.37 -4.46
N LEU A 424 -26.86 -1.88 -3.75
CA LEU A 424 -26.86 -0.56 -3.10
C LEU A 424 -26.96 -0.63 -1.57
N HIS A 425 -27.11 -1.82 -0.99
CA HIS A 425 -27.14 -2.03 0.47
C HIS A 425 -25.84 -2.72 0.93
N SER A 426 -24.73 -1.99 0.90
CA SER A 426 -23.40 -2.56 1.11
C SER A 426 -23.02 -2.81 2.58
N ASN A 427 -23.68 -2.20 3.56
CA ASN A 427 -23.22 -2.21 4.96
C ASN A 427 -24.23 -2.76 5.99
N ALA A 428 -25.40 -3.25 5.57
CA ALA A 428 -26.46 -3.66 6.50
C ALA A 428 -27.15 -4.97 6.06
N MET A 429 -26.37 -6.04 5.92
CA MET A 429 -26.92 -7.40 5.71
C MET A 429 -27.88 -7.81 6.85
N SER A 430 -27.63 -7.32 8.07
CA SER A 430 -28.51 -7.48 9.23
C SER A 430 -29.91 -6.89 9.01
N ASP A 431 -30.02 -5.79 8.29
CA ASP A 431 -31.29 -5.08 8.06
C ASP A 431 -32.20 -5.83 7.07
N LEU A 432 -31.63 -6.52 6.07
CA LEU A 432 -32.41 -7.31 5.11
C LEU A 432 -33.07 -8.56 5.71
N SER A 433 -32.58 -9.02 6.87
CA SER A 433 -33.19 -10.13 7.62
C SER A 433 -34.49 -9.72 8.31
N THR A 434 -34.68 -8.41 8.56
CA THR A 434 -35.85 -7.86 9.28
C THR A 434 -37.05 -7.62 8.38
N LEU A 435 -36.87 -7.69 7.05
CA LEU A 435 -37.92 -7.44 6.08
C LEU A 435 -39.06 -8.48 6.20
N PRO A 436 -40.34 -8.05 6.14
CA PRO A 436 -41.47 -8.95 6.29
C PRO A 436 -41.65 -9.86 5.06
N GLU A 437 -41.87 -11.15 5.32
CA GLU A 437 -42.10 -12.15 4.27
C GLU A 437 -43.39 -11.90 3.44
N PRO A 438 -43.42 -12.30 2.15
CA PRO A 438 -42.24 -12.61 1.33
C PRO A 438 -41.37 -11.35 1.16
N ARG A 439 -40.05 -11.50 1.30
CA ARG A 439 -39.11 -10.38 1.09
C ARG A 439 -39.03 -10.06 -0.39
N MET A 440 -38.86 -8.78 -0.69
CA MET A 440 -38.81 -8.28 -2.07
C MET A 440 -37.54 -7.49 -2.29
N PHE A 441 -36.81 -7.83 -3.33
CA PHE A 441 -35.56 -7.19 -3.71
C PHE A 441 -35.56 -6.87 -5.19
N SER A 442 -34.56 -6.12 -5.61
CA SER A 442 -34.34 -5.80 -7.01
C SER A 442 -32.88 -5.77 -7.36
N THR A 443 -32.58 -5.90 -8.63
CA THR A 443 -31.22 -5.84 -9.11
C THR A 443 -31.14 -5.46 -10.58
N HIS A 444 -30.02 -4.84 -10.92
CA HIS A 444 -29.56 -4.69 -12.29
C HIS A 444 -28.44 -5.68 -12.62
N ILE A 445 -27.94 -6.47 -11.67
CA ILE A 445 -26.90 -7.49 -11.91
C ILE A 445 -27.47 -8.57 -12.85
N PRO A 446 -26.70 -9.04 -13.86
CA PRO A 446 -27.11 -10.14 -14.72
C PRO A 446 -27.34 -11.43 -13.93
N PHE A 447 -28.27 -12.28 -14.37
CA PHE A 447 -28.59 -13.54 -13.67
C PHE A 447 -27.35 -14.38 -13.34
N PRO A 448 -26.40 -14.63 -14.28
CA PRO A 448 -25.22 -15.46 -13.99
C PRO A 448 -24.28 -14.89 -12.92
N SER A 449 -24.45 -13.61 -12.58
CA SER A 449 -23.66 -12.88 -11.59
C SER A 449 -24.43 -12.66 -10.28
N LEU A 450 -25.59 -13.31 -10.08
CA LEU A 450 -26.28 -13.29 -8.79
C LEU A 450 -25.58 -14.22 -7.78
N SER A 451 -25.92 -14.06 -6.50
CA SER A 451 -25.39 -14.95 -5.45
C SER A 451 -25.74 -16.42 -5.73
N HIS A 452 -24.83 -17.34 -5.43
CA HIS A 452 -25.10 -18.79 -5.49
C HIS A 452 -26.35 -19.20 -4.69
N SER A 453 -26.67 -18.51 -3.61
CA SER A 453 -27.88 -18.79 -2.83
C SER A 453 -29.15 -18.53 -3.66
N VAL A 454 -29.17 -17.50 -4.52
CA VAL A 454 -30.28 -17.22 -5.43
C VAL A 454 -30.44 -18.37 -6.42
N HIS A 455 -29.36 -18.79 -7.06
CA HIS A 455 -29.34 -19.90 -8.03
C HIS A 455 -29.82 -21.23 -7.44
N ASN A 456 -29.47 -21.50 -6.18
CA ASN A 456 -29.79 -22.76 -5.52
C ASN A 456 -31.12 -22.73 -4.76
N SER A 457 -31.79 -21.57 -4.69
CA SER A 457 -33.07 -21.41 -4.02
C SER A 457 -34.24 -21.54 -4.99
N ASN A 458 -35.44 -21.70 -4.44
CA ASN A 458 -36.69 -21.62 -5.21
C ASN A 458 -37.30 -20.20 -5.17
N CYS A 459 -36.46 -19.17 -4.96
CA CYS A 459 -36.96 -17.80 -4.97
C CYS A 459 -37.51 -17.45 -6.35
N LYS A 460 -38.45 -16.51 -6.39
CA LYS A 460 -39.10 -16.11 -7.64
C LYS A 460 -38.35 -14.94 -8.24
N ILE A 461 -37.94 -15.06 -9.49
CA ILE A 461 -37.32 -13.96 -10.24
C ILE A 461 -38.34 -13.44 -11.25
N VAL A 462 -38.63 -12.15 -11.17
CA VAL A 462 -39.46 -11.42 -12.12
C VAL A 462 -38.54 -10.55 -12.96
N TYR A 463 -38.31 -10.96 -14.20
CA TYR A 463 -37.54 -10.20 -15.17
C TYR A 463 -38.47 -9.39 -16.08
N MET A 464 -38.08 -8.14 -16.39
CA MET A 464 -38.76 -7.33 -17.40
C MET A 464 -37.79 -6.94 -18.50
N CYS A 465 -38.08 -7.47 -19.70
CA CYS A 465 -37.45 -7.05 -20.93
C CYS A 465 -38.26 -5.90 -21.55
N ARG A 466 -37.60 -4.77 -21.80
CA ARG A 466 -38.15 -3.65 -22.57
C ARG A 466 -37.42 -3.59 -23.91
N ASN A 467 -38.09 -3.09 -24.96
CA ASN A 467 -37.46 -2.86 -26.26
C ASN A 467 -36.07 -2.18 -26.08
N PRO A 468 -35.02 -2.67 -26.76
CA PRO A 468 -33.66 -2.15 -26.60
C PRO A 468 -33.54 -0.66 -26.95
N PHE A 469 -34.20 -0.21 -28.02
CA PHE A 469 -34.16 1.19 -28.43
C PHE A 469 -34.85 2.09 -27.41
N ASP A 470 -35.99 1.67 -26.87
CA ASP A 470 -36.67 2.43 -25.83
C ASP A 470 -35.86 2.48 -24.54
N THR A 471 -35.18 1.39 -24.19
CA THR A 471 -34.30 1.30 -23.02
C THR A 471 -33.09 2.22 -23.21
N PHE A 472 -32.48 2.19 -24.39
CA PHE A 472 -31.40 3.06 -24.81
C PHE A 472 -31.79 4.54 -24.68
N ILE A 473 -32.86 4.98 -25.36
CA ILE A 473 -33.30 6.38 -25.35
C ILE A 473 -33.64 6.85 -23.93
N SER A 474 -34.33 6.01 -23.16
CA SER A 474 -34.66 6.28 -21.75
C SER A 474 -33.41 6.42 -20.88
N TYR A 475 -32.39 5.60 -21.11
CA TYR A 475 -31.12 5.65 -20.38
C TYR A 475 -30.24 6.82 -20.80
N TRP A 476 -30.23 7.18 -22.08
CA TRP A 476 -29.54 8.35 -22.60
C TRP A 476 -30.11 9.65 -22.01
N HIS A 477 -31.43 9.85 -22.06
CA HIS A 477 -32.07 11.01 -21.43
C HIS A 477 -31.81 11.09 -19.94
N PHE A 478 -31.91 9.95 -19.24
CA PHE A 478 -31.62 9.91 -17.81
C PHE A 478 -30.17 10.31 -17.52
N SER A 479 -29.21 9.74 -18.25
CA SER A 479 -27.78 10.04 -18.07
C SER A 479 -27.48 11.52 -18.33
N ASN A 480 -28.00 12.09 -19.42
CA ASN A 480 -27.79 13.50 -19.74
C ASN A 480 -28.45 14.46 -18.75
N ASN A 481 -29.63 14.12 -18.20
CA ASN A 481 -30.25 14.92 -17.14
C ASN A 481 -29.40 14.90 -15.86
N VAL A 482 -28.84 13.75 -15.50
CA VAL A 482 -27.93 13.63 -14.34
C VAL A 482 -26.66 14.45 -14.58
N MET A 483 -26.01 14.30 -15.73
CA MET A 483 -24.81 15.07 -16.10
C MET A 483 -25.06 16.58 -16.07
N SER A 484 -26.17 17.02 -16.64
CA SER A 484 -26.57 18.44 -16.65
C SER A 484 -26.79 18.97 -15.24
N SER A 485 -27.43 18.18 -14.36
CA SER A 485 -27.63 18.58 -12.95
C SER A 485 -26.33 18.73 -12.16
N GLN A 486 -25.25 18.09 -12.61
CA GLN A 486 -23.91 18.16 -12.01
C GLN A 486 -22.97 19.11 -12.76
N SER A 487 -23.48 19.88 -13.72
CA SER A 487 -22.68 20.77 -14.59
C SER A 487 -21.56 20.04 -15.36
N LEU A 488 -21.78 18.77 -15.70
CA LEU A 488 -20.84 17.94 -16.46
C LEU A 488 -21.23 17.88 -17.95
N PRO A 489 -20.27 17.65 -18.87
CA PRO A 489 -20.56 17.52 -20.30
C PRO A 489 -21.50 16.34 -20.58
N THR A 490 -22.55 16.58 -21.37
CA THR A 490 -23.48 15.54 -21.82
C THR A 490 -22.89 14.71 -22.95
N ILE A 491 -23.37 13.48 -23.11
CA ILE A 491 -23.00 12.60 -24.24
C ILE A 491 -23.96 12.81 -25.41
N THR A 492 -23.43 12.85 -26.64
CA THR A 492 -24.27 12.93 -27.85
C THR A 492 -25.07 11.63 -28.04
N LEU A 493 -26.12 11.69 -28.86
CA LEU A 493 -26.94 10.50 -29.12
C LEU A 493 -26.14 9.45 -29.89
N GLU A 494 -25.31 9.89 -30.84
CA GLU A 494 -24.47 9.05 -31.70
C GLU A 494 -23.40 8.31 -30.89
N GLU A 495 -22.67 9.02 -30.03
CA GLU A 495 -21.66 8.42 -29.14
C GLU A 495 -22.29 7.42 -28.17
N ALA A 496 -23.44 7.78 -27.58
CA ALA A 496 -24.15 6.89 -26.68
C ALA A 496 -24.67 5.65 -27.41
N PHE A 497 -25.19 5.80 -28.63
CA PHE A 497 -25.71 4.69 -29.41
C PHE A 497 -24.59 3.71 -29.81
N ALA A 498 -23.44 4.22 -30.24
CA ALA A 498 -22.27 3.40 -30.55
C ALA A 498 -21.84 2.56 -29.34
N GLY A 499 -21.65 3.20 -28.18
CA GLY A 499 -21.32 2.50 -26.94
C GLY A 499 -22.40 1.49 -26.51
N TYR A 500 -23.68 1.81 -26.72
CA TYR A 500 -24.77 0.88 -26.43
C TYR A 500 -24.73 -0.37 -27.31
N CYS A 501 -24.44 -0.21 -28.61
CA CYS A 501 -24.29 -1.32 -29.56
C CYS A 501 -23.08 -2.20 -29.24
N GLU A 502 -21.99 -1.61 -28.76
CA GLU A 502 -20.81 -2.34 -28.26
C GLU A 502 -21.04 -2.98 -26.88
N GLY A 503 -22.18 -2.71 -26.25
CA GLY A 503 -22.55 -3.22 -24.93
C GLY A 503 -21.94 -2.44 -23.76
N ILE A 504 -21.25 -1.33 -24.03
CA ILE A 504 -20.57 -0.46 -23.07
C ILE A 504 -21.58 0.54 -22.48
N HIS A 505 -22.45 0.03 -21.62
CA HIS A 505 -23.41 0.80 -20.84
C HIS A 505 -23.63 0.14 -19.48
N SER A 506 -24.18 0.86 -18.49
CA SER A 506 -24.39 0.28 -17.16
C SER A 506 -25.17 -1.04 -17.23
N TYR A 507 -24.59 -2.08 -16.64
CA TYR A 507 -25.03 -3.48 -16.61
C TYR A 507 -25.18 -4.16 -17.98
N GLY A 508 -24.65 -3.56 -19.04
CA GLY A 508 -24.57 -4.17 -20.36
C GLY A 508 -23.48 -5.23 -20.47
N PRO A 509 -23.44 -6.03 -21.55
CA PRO A 509 -24.24 -5.85 -22.77
C PRO A 509 -25.73 -6.24 -22.64
N PHE A 510 -26.61 -5.51 -23.33
CA PHE A 510 -28.07 -5.73 -23.29
C PHE A 510 -28.49 -7.19 -23.55
N TRP A 511 -27.95 -7.82 -24.60
CA TRP A 511 -28.33 -9.19 -24.97
C TRP A 511 -27.80 -10.24 -23.98
N SER A 512 -26.62 -10.02 -23.41
CA SER A 512 -26.04 -10.91 -22.39
C SER A 512 -26.90 -10.93 -21.12
N GLN A 513 -27.52 -9.81 -20.77
CA GLN A 513 -28.49 -9.72 -19.68
C GLN A 513 -29.77 -10.50 -19.96
N ILE A 514 -30.37 -10.29 -21.13
CA ILE A 514 -31.65 -10.94 -21.47
C ILE A 514 -31.50 -12.44 -21.57
N LEU A 515 -30.44 -12.92 -22.23
CA LEU A 515 -30.23 -14.35 -22.45
C LEU A 515 -29.81 -15.10 -21.18
N GLY A 516 -29.48 -14.37 -20.11
CA GLY A 516 -29.12 -14.95 -18.82
C GLY A 516 -30.32 -15.29 -17.94
N TYR A 517 -31.44 -14.57 -18.05
CA TYR A 517 -32.69 -14.77 -17.30
C TYR A 517 -33.68 -15.61 -18.11
#